data_AF-A0AA41RZ34-F1
#
_entry.id   AF-A0AA41RZ34-F1
#
_cell.length_a   1.000
_cell.length_b   1.000
_cell.length_c   1.000
_cell.angle_alpha   90.00
_cell.angle_beta   90.00
_cell.angle_gamma   90.00
#
_symmetry.space_group_name_H-M   'P 1'
#
loop_
_entity.id
_entity.type
_entity.pdbx_description
1 polymer ?
#
loop_
_entity_poly.entity_id
_entity_poly.type
_entity_poly.pdbx_seq_one_letter_code
_entity_poly.pdbx_strand_id
1 'polypeptide(L)'
;MPHVDTTFFTCICAGNEVIPGELANYVLPAMKNLDAALKAVGRKIPVSTAVPSNVLGTSYPPSAGEFSAMTAPNLFLAMVDAVYAAVEKAGGSTVRIVVSETGWPSAGGDGVVATIDNARMYNRNLISHLALNPGTPRRPGENLETYIFALFNENLKDVGTERNFGLFYPNMTEVYRI
;
A
#
# COMPACT_ATOMS: atom_id res chain seq x y z
N MET A 1 12.32 -24.33 11.99
CA MET A 1 12.96 -23.00 12.00
C MET A 1 12.58 -22.32 13.31
N PRO A 2 13.52 -21.73 14.06
CA PRO A 2 13.16 -20.96 15.25
C PRO A 2 12.25 -19.81 14.80
N HIS A 3 11.17 -19.54 15.53
CA HIS A 3 10.11 -18.54 15.24
C HIS A 3 8.95 -18.93 14.32
N VAL A 4 8.96 -20.09 13.66
CA VAL A 4 7.87 -20.46 12.72
C VAL A 4 6.50 -20.64 13.41
N ASP A 5 6.50 -20.93 14.72
CA ASP A 5 5.28 -21.16 15.50
C ASP A 5 4.93 -20.01 16.47
N THR A 6 5.75 -18.94 16.50
CA THR A 6 5.49 -17.73 17.31
C THR A 6 5.20 -16.50 16.46
N THR A 7 5.53 -16.53 15.17
CA THR A 7 5.33 -15.42 14.24
C THR A 7 4.15 -15.69 13.32
N PHE A 8 3.19 -14.77 13.30
CA PHE A 8 2.02 -14.85 12.44
C PHE A 8 2.29 -14.18 11.09
N PHE A 9 2.47 -14.98 10.05
CA PHE A 9 2.62 -14.48 8.67
C PHE A 9 1.24 -14.36 8.01
N THR A 10 0.87 -13.15 7.58
CA THR A 10 -0.38 -12.88 6.87
C THR A 10 -0.24 -12.94 5.36
N CYS A 11 0.94 -12.63 4.81
CA CYS A 11 1.26 -12.65 3.39
C CYS A 11 2.79 -12.72 3.18
N ILE A 12 3.23 -13.25 2.04
CA ILE A 12 4.59 -13.06 1.51
C ILE A 12 4.52 -12.14 0.30
N CYS A 13 5.21 -10.99 0.38
CA CYS A 13 5.38 -10.08 -0.75
C CYS A 13 6.65 -10.44 -1.54
N ALA A 14 6.49 -11.00 -2.74
CA ALA A 14 7.56 -11.47 -3.61
C ALA A 14 8.04 -10.36 -4.57
N GLY A 15 8.66 -9.32 -4.02
CA GLY A 15 9.16 -8.16 -4.76
C GLY A 15 8.43 -6.87 -4.38
N ASN A 16 9.18 -5.78 -4.34
CA ASN A 16 8.65 -4.43 -4.12
C ASN A 16 8.92 -3.58 -5.35
N GLU A 17 7.86 -3.07 -5.98
CA GLU A 17 7.91 -2.19 -7.14
C GLU A 17 8.76 -2.68 -8.33
N VAL A 18 8.86 -4.00 -8.48
CA VAL A 18 9.62 -4.64 -9.56
C VAL A 18 8.92 -4.52 -10.93
N ILE A 19 7.61 -4.25 -10.92
CA ILE A 19 6.76 -4.17 -12.10
C ILE A 19 6.27 -2.72 -12.27
N PRO A 20 6.42 -2.10 -13.46
CA PRO A 20 7.19 -2.61 -14.60
C PRO A 20 8.71 -2.52 -14.36
N GLY A 21 9.48 -3.41 -14.98
CA GLY A 21 10.94 -3.38 -14.87
C GLY A 21 11.61 -4.58 -15.54
N GLU A 22 12.93 -4.53 -15.64
CA GLU A 22 13.72 -5.60 -16.29
C GLU A 22 13.56 -6.95 -15.60
N LEU A 23 13.30 -6.94 -14.28
CA LEU A 23 13.11 -8.14 -13.48
C LEU A 23 11.65 -8.62 -13.42
N ALA A 24 10.70 -7.93 -14.06
CA ALA A 24 9.27 -8.27 -14.01
C ALA A 24 8.98 -9.71 -14.45
N ASN A 25 9.70 -10.20 -15.46
CA ASN A 25 9.55 -11.57 -15.97
C ASN A 25 9.89 -12.66 -14.95
N TYR A 26 10.63 -12.34 -13.89
CA TYR A 26 11.01 -13.29 -12.83
C TYR A 26 10.03 -13.33 -11.66
N VAL A 27 9.15 -12.33 -11.52
CA VAL A 27 8.22 -12.22 -10.39
C VAL A 27 7.26 -13.40 -10.36
N LEU A 28 6.56 -13.70 -11.47
CA LEU A 28 5.59 -14.79 -11.51
C LEU A 28 6.22 -16.19 -11.26
N PRO A 29 7.35 -16.57 -11.89
CA PRO A 29 8.06 -17.80 -11.53
C PRO A 29 8.45 -17.86 -10.05
N ALA A 30 8.98 -16.77 -9.48
CA ALA A 30 9.35 -16.72 -8.07
C ALA A 30 8.14 -16.91 -7.15
N MET A 31 7.02 -16.24 -7.43
CA MET A 31 5.77 -16.41 -6.68
C MET A 31 5.26 -17.85 -6.71
N LYS A 32 5.28 -18.52 -7.87
CA LYS A 32 4.89 -19.93 -8.01
C LYS A 32 5.78 -20.85 -7.17
N ASN A 33 7.09 -20.61 -7.16
CA ASN A 33 8.03 -21.40 -6.37
C ASN A 33 7.81 -21.21 -4.87
N LEU A 34 7.54 -19.99 -4.41
CA LEU A 34 7.22 -19.70 -3.01
C LEU A 34 5.90 -20.36 -2.59
N ASP A 35 4.86 -20.25 -3.41
CA ASP A 35 3.56 -20.90 -3.17
C ASP A 35 3.70 -22.43 -3.08
N ALA A 36 4.48 -23.04 -3.98
CA ALA A 36 4.77 -24.47 -3.93
C ALA A 36 5.52 -24.87 -2.64
N ALA A 37 6.52 -24.09 -2.23
CA ALA A 37 7.28 -24.33 -1.01
C ALA A 37 6.40 -24.24 0.25
N LEU A 38 5.52 -23.24 0.33
CA LEU A 38 4.56 -23.08 1.43
C LEU A 38 3.58 -24.25 1.51
N LYS A 39 3.04 -24.67 0.36
CA LYS A 39 2.14 -25.83 0.25
C LYS A 39 2.82 -27.12 0.69
N ALA A 40 4.08 -27.32 0.33
CA ALA A 40 4.86 -28.51 0.71
C ALA A 40 5.03 -28.66 2.23
N VAL A 41 5.02 -27.55 2.98
CA VAL A 41 5.08 -27.55 4.45
C VAL A 41 3.71 -27.38 5.11
N GLY A 42 2.62 -27.54 4.34
CA GLY A 42 1.25 -27.46 4.85
C GLY A 42 0.80 -26.06 5.28
N ARG A 43 1.51 -25.00 4.86
CA ARG A 43 1.18 -23.61 5.23
C ARG A 43 0.35 -22.97 4.11
N LYS A 44 -0.72 -22.27 4.52
CA LYS A 44 -1.64 -21.56 3.63
C LYS A 44 -1.41 -20.05 3.70
N ILE A 45 -0.15 -19.64 3.57
CA ILE A 45 0.21 -18.22 3.56
C ILE A 45 0.08 -17.69 2.13
N PRO A 46 -0.70 -16.64 1.86
CA PRO A 46 -0.79 -16.03 0.53
C PRO A 46 0.56 -15.50 0.04
N VAL A 47 0.81 -15.61 -1.27
CA VAL A 47 1.95 -14.97 -1.94
C VAL A 47 1.41 -13.90 -2.88
N SER A 48 1.93 -12.67 -2.76
CA SER A 48 1.56 -11.50 -3.56
C SER A 48 2.81 -10.76 -4.05
N THR A 49 2.65 -9.64 -4.76
CA THR A 49 3.72 -8.70 -5.13
C THR A 49 3.24 -7.27 -4.89
N ALA A 50 4.12 -6.39 -4.43
CA ALA A 50 3.82 -4.96 -4.32
C ALA A 50 4.16 -4.25 -5.63
N VAL A 51 3.24 -3.40 -6.08
CA VAL A 51 3.37 -2.64 -7.33
C VAL A 51 3.12 -1.15 -7.05
N PRO A 52 3.88 -0.24 -7.67
CA PRO A 52 3.64 1.20 -7.57
C PRO A 52 2.35 1.56 -8.29
N SER A 53 1.79 2.74 -8.00
CA SER A 53 0.61 3.24 -8.73
C SER A 53 0.86 3.53 -10.21
N ASN A 54 2.12 3.70 -10.62
CA ASN A 54 2.51 4.01 -12.00
C ASN A 54 2.34 2.82 -12.98
N VAL A 55 2.00 1.62 -12.48
CA VAL A 55 1.60 0.49 -13.34
C VAL A 55 0.28 0.76 -14.07
N LEU A 56 -0.51 1.73 -13.59
CA LEU A 56 -1.76 2.14 -14.21
C LEU A 56 -1.51 3.06 -15.41
N GLY A 57 -1.86 2.62 -16.62
CA GLY A 57 -1.74 3.44 -17.83
C GLY A 57 -2.71 4.63 -17.88
N THR A 58 -3.92 4.48 -17.35
CA THR A 58 -4.89 5.58 -17.16
C THR A 58 -5.43 5.51 -15.75
N SER A 59 -5.17 6.55 -14.95
CA SER A 59 -5.57 6.66 -13.55
C SER A 59 -6.63 7.74 -13.29
N TYR A 60 -6.96 8.56 -14.29
CA TYR A 60 -7.99 9.59 -14.20
C TYR A 60 -8.90 9.69 -15.45
N PRO A 61 -10.24 9.80 -15.28
CA PRO A 61 -10.92 9.47 -14.02
C PRO A 61 -10.73 7.97 -13.73
N PRO A 62 -10.78 7.52 -12.46
CA PRO A 62 -10.77 6.07 -12.16
C PRO A 62 -11.80 5.28 -12.99
N SER A 63 -12.87 5.96 -13.43
CA SER A 63 -13.95 5.49 -14.30
C SER A 63 -13.66 5.52 -15.81
N ALA A 64 -12.41 5.63 -16.29
CA ALA A 64 -12.08 5.43 -17.71
C ALA A 64 -12.18 3.94 -18.16
N GLY A 65 -12.79 3.07 -17.34
CA GLY A 65 -13.82 2.12 -17.81
C GLY A 65 -15.14 2.46 -17.10
N GLU A 66 -16.18 2.85 -17.85
CA GLU A 66 -17.46 3.43 -17.38
C GLU A 66 -18.24 2.58 -16.34
N PHE A 67 -19.17 3.05 -15.47
CA PHE A 67 -19.47 4.33 -14.78
C PHE A 67 -20.34 4.06 -13.52
N SER A 68 -20.21 4.91 -12.48
CA SER A 68 -21.31 5.48 -11.66
C SER A 68 -20.77 6.65 -10.82
N ALA A 69 -21.65 7.59 -10.44
CA ALA A 69 -21.40 8.87 -9.77
C ALA A 69 -20.90 8.78 -8.31
N MET A 70 -20.02 7.82 -8.02
CA MET A 70 -19.23 7.81 -6.80
C MET A 70 -17.93 8.56 -7.08
N THR A 71 -17.96 9.88 -6.90
CA THR A 71 -16.73 10.63 -6.66
C THR A 71 -16.09 10.01 -5.44
N ALA A 72 -15.00 9.28 -5.62
CA ALA A 72 -14.18 8.85 -4.51
C ALA A 72 -13.89 10.08 -3.65
N PRO A 73 -14.26 10.08 -2.35
CA PRO A 73 -14.30 11.31 -1.55
C PRO A 73 -12.90 11.89 -1.30
N ASN A 74 -11.85 11.12 -1.62
CA ASN A 74 -10.47 11.56 -1.59
C ASN A 74 -9.64 10.78 -2.64
N LEU A 75 -8.43 11.28 -2.90
CA LEU A 75 -7.50 10.70 -3.89
C LEU A 75 -7.05 9.28 -3.51
N PHE A 76 -6.90 8.98 -2.21
CA PHE A 76 -6.51 7.66 -1.74
C PHE A 76 -7.49 6.58 -2.22
N LEU A 77 -8.80 6.79 -2.01
CA LEU A 77 -9.82 5.84 -2.47
C LEU A 77 -9.92 5.79 -3.99
N ALA A 78 -9.72 6.92 -4.67
CA ALA A 78 -9.70 6.97 -6.13
C ALA A 78 -8.59 6.09 -6.71
N MET A 79 -7.39 6.13 -6.11
CA MET A 79 -6.25 5.31 -6.50
C MET A 79 -6.53 3.82 -6.27
N VAL A 80 -7.07 3.46 -5.10
CA VAL A 80 -7.43 2.06 -4.79
C VAL A 80 -8.48 1.53 -5.76
N ASP A 81 -9.53 2.31 -6.05
CA ASP A 81 -10.57 1.91 -7.00
C ASP A 81 -10.06 1.80 -8.44
N ALA A 82 -9.09 2.64 -8.83
CA ALA A 82 -8.43 2.53 -10.13
C ALA A 82 -7.65 1.21 -10.26
N VAL A 83 -6.98 0.77 -9.19
CA VAL A 83 -6.32 -0.54 -9.15
C VAL A 83 -7.34 -1.67 -9.24
N TYR A 84 -8.42 -1.64 -8.46
CA TYR A 84 -9.47 -2.65 -8.58
C TYR A 84 -10.05 -2.72 -9.99
N ALA A 85 -10.31 -1.58 -10.62
CA ALA A 85 -10.82 -1.52 -12.00
C ALA A 85 -9.84 -2.15 -13.00
N ALA A 86 -8.53 -1.89 -12.85
CA ALA A 86 -7.51 -2.48 -13.72
C ALA A 86 -7.41 -4.01 -13.52
N VAL A 87 -7.43 -4.47 -12.28
CA VAL A 87 -7.35 -5.91 -11.95
C VAL A 87 -8.59 -6.66 -12.43
N GLU A 88 -9.78 -6.07 -12.32
CA GLU A 88 -11.02 -6.65 -12.87
C GLU A 88 -10.97 -6.76 -14.40
N LYS A 89 -10.47 -5.73 -15.10
CA LYS A 89 -10.29 -5.77 -16.56
C LYS A 89 -9.32 -6.87 -16.99
N ALA A 90 -8.36 -7.22 -16.14
CA ALA A 90 -7.44 -8.35 -16.34
C ALA A 90 -8.01 -9.72 -15.91
N GLY A 91 -9.29 -9.79 -15.51
CA GLY A 91 -9.97 -11.03 -15.10
C GLY A 91 -9.84 -11.38 -13.61
N GLY A 92 -9.27 -10.50 -12.80
CA GLY A 92 -9.02 -10.70 -11.36
C GLY A 92 -10.13 -10.19 -10.44
N SER A 93 -11.41 -10.33 -10.79
CA SER A 93 -12.52 -9.71 -10.04
C SER A 93 -12.62 -10.13 -8.56
N THR A 94 -12.07 -11.29 -8.20
CA THR A 94 -12.03 -11.84 -6.84
C THR A 94 -10.75 -11.48 -6.07
N VAL A 95 -9.79 -10.80 -6.71
CA VAL A 95 -8.53 -10.40 -6.07
C VAL A 95 -8.81 -9.23 -5.13
N ARG A 96 -8.43 -9.39 -3.86
CA ARG A 96 -8.44 -8.32 -2.86
C ARG A 96 -7.15 -7.51 -2.93
N ILE A 97 -7.27 -6.19 -2.78
CA ILE A 97 -6.14 -5.27 -2.74
C ILE A 97 -5.80 -4.93 -1.30
N VAL A 98 -4.51 -4.97 -0.99
CA VAL A 98 -3.90 -4.48 0.25
C VAL A 98 -3.06 -3.26 -0.11
N VAL A 99 -3.22 -2.17 0.62
CA VAL A 99 -2.34 -1.00 0.46
C VAL A 99 -1.09 -1.23 1.30
N SER A 100 0.00 -1.68 0.67
CA SER A 100 1.23 -2.06 1.36
C SER A 100 2.03 -0.86 1.88
N GLU A 101 1.88 0.32 1.27
CA GLU A 101 2.56 1.55 1.71
C GLU A 101 1.70 2.78 1.40
N THR A 102 1.51 3.63 2.39
CA THR A 102 0.86 4.94 2.23
C THR A 102 1.27 5.88 3.35
N GLY A 103 1.50 7.15 3.06
CA GLY A 103 1.95 8.11 4.06
C GLY A 103 2.20 9.49 3.46
N TRP A 104 2.67 10.40 4.30
CA TRP A 104 2.95 11.77 3.90
C TRP A 104 4.17 12.30 4.66
N PRO A 105 5.13 12.95 3.98
CA PRO A 105 6.35 13.41 4.61
C PRO A 105 6.09 14.63 5.50
N SER A 106 6.75 14.67 6.65
CA SER A 106 6.63 15.75 7.65
C SER A 106 7.57 16.93 7.41
N ALA A 107 8.58 16.76 6.54
CA ALA A 107 9.58 17.76 6.19
C ALA A 107 10.26 17.40 4.85
N GLY A 108 11.16 18.28 4.38
CA GLY A 108 11.83 18.18 3.08
C GLY A 108 11.08 18.94 1.99
N GLY A 109 11.46 18.74 0.73
CA GLY A 109 10.86 19.46 -0.41
C GLY A 109 10.99 20.99 -0.29
N ASP A 110 9.94 21.69 -0.68
CA ASP A 110 9.84 23.16 -0.61
C ASP A 110 9.38 23.69 0.76
N GLY A 111 9.08 22.81 1.72
CA GLY A 111 8.55 23.15 3.04
C GLY A 111 7.09 23.62 3.05
N VAL A 112 6.37 23.56 1.92
CA VAL A 112 4.97 23.98 1.81
C VAL A 112 4.03 22.79 1.95
N VAL A 113 4.35 21.69 1.25
CA VAL A 113 3.48 20.50 1.19
C VAL A 113 3.91 19.43 2.21
N ALA A 114 5.22 19.24 2.37
CA ALA A 114 5.81 18.32 3.33
C ALA A 114 5.97 19.02 4.68
N THR A 115 4.90 19.00 5.49
CA THR A 115 4.85 19.65 6.80
C THR A 115 4.29 18.69 7.84
N ILE A 116 4.63 18.93 9.11
CA ILE A 116 4.12 18.17 10.25
C ILE A 116 2.58 18.18 10.26
N ASP A 117 1.96 19.33 10.02
CA ASP A 117 0.50 19.47 10.05
C ASP A 117 -0.18 18.66 8.94
N ASN A 118 0.35 18.71 7.71
CA ASN A 118 -0.18 17.93 6.59
C ASN A 118 0.01 16.43 6.81
N ALA A 119 1.19 16.01 7.29
CA ALA A 119 1.48 14.60 7.57
C ALA A 119 0.57 14.03 8.65
N ARG A 120 0.37 14.79 9.73
CA ARG A 120 -0.57 14.46 10.80
C ARG A 120 -1.99 14.36 10.27
N MET A 121 -2.44 15.34 9.50
CA MET A 121 -3.80 15.37 8.94
C MET A 121 -4.04 14.16 8.03
N TYR A 122 -3.10 13.84 7.15
CA TYR A 122 -3.19 12.68 6.26
C TYR A 122 -3.35 11.37 7.04
N ASN A 123 -2.39 11.06 7.93
CA ASN A 123 -2.36 9.78 8.64
C ASN A 123 -3.53 9.65 9.62
N ARG A 124 -3.94 10.73 10.29
CA ARG A 124 -5.11 10.71 11.20
C ARG A 124 -6.42 10.49 10.44
N ASN A 125 -6.60 11.15 9.29
CA ASN A 125 -7.80 10.98 8.48
C ASN A 125 -7.85 9.58 7.87
N LEU A 126 -6.72 9.04 7.43
CA LEU A 126 -6.60 7.66 6.95
C LEU A 126 -7.03 6.67 8.04
N ILE A 127 -6.44 6.77 9.25
CA ILE A 127 -6.80 5.88 10.37
C ILE A 127 -8.28 6.00 10.72
N SER A 128 -8.82 7.22 10.75
CA SER A 128 -10.23 7.46 11.04
C SER A 128 -11.14 6.82 9.98
N HIS A 129 -10.77 6.89 8.69
CA HIS A 129 -11.50 6.21 7.62
C HIS A 129 -11.47 4.69 7.79
N LEU A 130 -10.29 4.11 8.02
CA LEU A 130 -10.11 2.67 8.18
C LEU A 130 -10.85 2.13 9.42
N ALA A 131 -10.85 2.87 10.52
CA ALA A 131 -11.54 2.48 11.75
C ALA A 131 -13.07 2.41 11.59
N LEU A 132 -13.65 3.23 10.72
CA LEU A 132 -15.08 3.18 10.38
C LEU A 132 -15.43 2.04 9.43
N ASN A 133 -14.42 1.44 8.78
CA ASN A 133 -14.54 0.36 7.81
C ASN A 133 -15.63 0.56 6.71
N PRO A 134 -15.72 1.73 6.05
CA PRO A 134 -16.70 1.93 4.98
C PRO A 134 -16.29 1.24 3.66
N GLY A 135 -15.05 0.75 3.56
CA GLY A 135 -14.45 0.26 2.34
C GLY A 135 -14.15 1.36 1.34
N THR A 136 -14.20 1.02 0.05
CA THR A 136 -14.08 1.98 -1.06
C THR A 136 -15.40 2.06 -1.83
N PRO A 137 -15.60 3.08 -2.67
CA PRO A 137 -16.75 3.10 -3.54
C PRO A 137 -16.97 1.85 -4.40
N ARG A 138 -15.89 1.27 -4.95
CA ARG A 138 -15.98 0.04 -5.75
C ARG A 138 -16.07 -1.25 -4.92
N ARG A 139 -15.73 -1.18 -3.62
CA ARG A 139 -15.77 -2.30 -2.66
C ARG A 139 -16.36 -1.81 -1.33
N PRO A 140 -17.65 -1.44 -1.30
CA PRO A 140 -18.27 -0.89 -0.09
C PRO A 140 -18.39 -1.93 1.01
N GLY A 141 -18.03 -1.55 2.24
CA GLY A 141 -18.09 -2.43 3.43
C GLY A 141 -16.99 -3.51 3.49
N GLU A 142 -16.12 -3.60 2.50
CA GLU A 142 -14.95 -4.48 2.57
C GLU A 142 -13.81 -3.81 3.34
N ASN A 143 -13.13 -4.60 4.17
CA ASN A 143 -11.97 -4.11 4.92
C ASN A 143 -10.80 -3.84 3.97
N LEU A 144 -10.31 -2.59 4.00
CA LEU A 144 -9.15 -2.15 3.25
C LEU A 144 -7.90 -2.23 4.14
N GLU A 145 -7.27 -3.40 4.15
CA GLU A 145 -6.00 -3.59 4.85
C GLU A 145 -4.94 -2.63 4.29
N THR A 146 -4.35 -1.82 5.18
CA THR A 146 -3.50 -0.68 4.83
C THR A 146 -2.36 -0.54 5.81
N TYR A 147 -1.15 -0.32 5.30
CA TYR A 147 0.07 -0.14 6.08
C TYR A 147 0.61 1.28 5.92
N ILE A 148 0.77 1.98 7.04
CA ILE A 148 1.32 3.34 7.04
C ILE A 148 2.84 3.26 6.85
N PHE A 149 3.32 4.01 5.87
CA PHE A 149 4.72 4.25 5.61
C PHE A 149 5.14 5.59 6.25
N ALA A 150 6.04 5.63 7.22
CA ALA A 150 6.72 4.50 7.86
C ALA A 150 6.80 4.69 9.38
N LEU A 151 7.33 3.70 10.09
CA LEU A 151 7.45 3.79 11.55
C LEU A 151 8.43 4.88 11.97
N PHE A 152 9.60 4.96 11.33
CA PHE A 152 10.66 5.90 11.69
C PHE A 152 11.10 6.78 10.51
N ASN A 153 11.63 7.95 10.82
CA ASN A 153 12.41 8.74 9.86
C ASN A 153 13.71 8.00 9.49
N GLU A 154 13.95 7.80 8.20
CA GLU A 154 15.06 6.99 7.68
C GLU A 154 16.19 7.87 7.14
N ASN A 155 17.16 8.21 8.00
CA ASN A 155 18.21 9.18 7.70
C ASN A 155 19.22 8.75 6.60
N LEU A 156 19.26 7.46 6.25
CA LEU A 156 20.10 6.94 5.17
C LEU A 156 19.46 6.97 3.78
N LYS A 157 18.19 7.39 3.68
CA LYS A 157 17.53 7.60 2.37
C LYS A 157 18.05 8.85 1.67
N ASP A 158 17.62 9.04 0.43
CA ASP A 158 17.95 10.22 -0.36
C ASP A 158 17.57 11.51 0.36
N VAL A 159 18.40 12.54 0.19
CA VAL A 159 18.16 13.84 0.84
C VAL A 159 16.86 14.43 0.31
N GLY A 160 15.94 14.77 1.21
CA GLY A 160 14.65 15.36 0.85
C GLY A 160 13.50 14.79 1.70
N THR A 161 12.36 14.58 1.06
CA THR A 161 11.15 14.03 1.70
C THR A 161 11.32 12.60 2.19
N GLU A 162 12.11 11.78 1.50
CA GLU A 162 12.32 10.36 1.80
C GLU A 162 12.84 10.09 3.22
N ARG A 163 13.51 11.06 3.85
CA ARG A 163 13.99 10.95 5.24
C ARG A 163 12.93 11.23 6.30
N ASN A 164 11.72 11.66 5.91
CA ASN A 164 10.78 12.35 6.79
C ASN A 164 9.35 11.76 6.81
N PHE A 165 9.18 10.49 6.40
CA PHE A 165 7.89 9.78 6.42
C PHE A 165 7.53 9.12 7.76
N GLY A 166 8.43 9.16 8.74
CA GLY A 166 8.26 8.50 10.03
C GLY A 166 7.12 9.07 10.86
N LEU A 167 6.38 8.18 11.52
CA LEU A 167 5.52 8.54 12.66
C LEU A 167 6.35 8.93 13.89
N PHE A 168 7.54 8.33 14.03
CA PHE A 168 8.47 8.54 15.13
C PHE A 168 9.85 8.96 14.64
N TYR A 169 10.55 9.72 15.47
CA TYR A 169 11.99 9.89 15.34
C TYR A 169 12.71 8.60 15.77
N PRO A 170 13.97 8.36 15.34
CA PRO A 170 14.75 7.19 15.76
C PRO A 170 14.97 7.08 17.28
N ASN A 171 14.81 8.18 18.03
CA ASN A 171 14.87 8.19 19.49
C ASN A 171 13.53 7.80 20.17
N MET A 172 12.56 7.29 19.40
CA MET A 172 11.21 6.87 19.82
C MET A 172 10.28 8.02 20.24
N THR A 173 10.67 9.28 20.08
CA THR A 173 9.74 10.40 20.27
C THR A 173 8.83 10.56 19.05
N GLU A 174 7.59 10.97 19.26
CA GLU A 174 6.63 11.20 18.19
C GLU A 174 7.09 12.38 17.32
N VAL A 175 7.02 12.23 15.98
CA VAL A 175 7.13 13.38 15.07
C VAL A 175 5.87 14.24 15.20
N TYR A 176 4.72 13.59 15.32
CA TYR A 176 3.42 14.19 15.61
C TYR A 176 2.51 13.15 16.26
N ARG A 177 1.55 13.64 17.06
CA ARG A 177 0.56 12.79 17.72
C ARG A 177 -0.66 12.56 16.83
N ILE A 178 -1.00 11.30 16.59
CA ILE A 178 -2.22 10.89 15.86
C ILE A 178 -3.45 11.01 16.77
#